data_AF-A0A9D1VR15-F1
#
_entry.id   AF-A0A9D1VR15-F1
#
_cell.length_a   1.000
_cell.length_b   1.000
_cell.length_c   1.000
_cell.angle_alpha   90.00
_cell.angle_beta   90.00
_cell.angle_gamma   90.00
#
_symmetry.space_group_name_H-M   'P 1'
#
loop_
_entity.id
_entity.type
_entity.pdbx_description
1 polymer ?
#
loop_
_entity_poly.entity_id
_entity_poly.type
_entity_poly.pdbx_seq_one_letter_code
_entity_poly.pdbx_strand_id
1 'polypeptide(L)'
;LVKVVVYVPCAHTGQVRQALYDAGAGSIGNYDCCSYVMRGEGSFRPGEEAHPYCGEAGQIHHEPEDRVEVILPRYKLGKVLQAMLVAHPYEEPAYDIIPLDNEWRAAGSGVIGNLPQECDAVDFLAQLKQIMGCDNIRYTAPCRPTIKRIALCGGAGGFLADAAYRCNAHLFVTGEMGGFHHFHEYAGKLMVAEIGHYESEKHTKEIFYDVIRKKFSTFAIHLSKVETNPIKYL
;
A
#
# COMPACT_ATOMS: atom_id res chain seq x y z
N LEU A 1 -8.70 2.06 4.17
CA LEU A 1 -8.87 3.06 3.08
C LEU A 1 -9.50 4.33 3.67
N VAL A 2 -9.76 5.38 2.89
CA VAL A 2 -10.68 6.47 3.31
C VAL A 2 -11.70 6.76 2.22
N LYS A 3 -12.89 7.22 2.62
CA LYS A 3 -13.89 7.80 1.72
C LYS A 3 -13.93 9.30 1.93
N VAL A 4 -13.90 10.05 0.84
CA VAL A 4 -14.17 11.49 0.82
C VAL A 4 -15.58 11.68 0.29
N VAL A 5 -16.38 12.46 1.02
CA VAL A 5 -17.70 12.92 0.58
C VAL A 5 -17.64 14.43 0.45
N VAL A 6 -18.04 14.98 -0.69
CA VAL A 6 -18.09 16.45 -0.91
C VAL A 6 -19.44 16.82 -1.50
N TYR A 7 -19.96 17.97 -1.12
CA TYR A 7 -21.25 18.50 -1.57
C TYR A 7 -20.99 19.65 -2.54
N VAL A 8 -21.44 19.49 -3.79
CA VAL A 8 -21.05 20.37 -4.90
C VAL A 8 -22.30 20.92 -5.59
N PRO A 9 -22.36 22.21 -5.96
CA PRO A 9 -23.36 22.71 -6.88
C PRO A 9 -23.42 21.85 -8.13
N CYS A 10 -24.63 21.53 -8.56
CA CYS A 10 -24.86 20.56 -9.64
C CYS A 10 -24.18 20.93 -10.96
N ALA A 11 -24.01 22.23 -11.21
CA ALA A 11 -23.30 22.76 -12.37
C ALA A 11 -21.78 22.45 -12.37
N HIS A 12 -21.20 22.22 -11.19
CA HIS A 12 -19.75 22.02 -10.99
C HIS A 12 -19.38 20.57 -10.67
N THR A 13 -20.35 19.67 -10.51
CA THR A 13 -20.14 18.25 -10.19
C THR A 13 -19.13 17.58 -11.13
N GLY A 14 -19.23 17.82 -12.44
CA GLY A 14 -18.32 17.24 -13.43
C GLY A 14 -16.87 17.67 -13.24
N GLN A 15 -16.64 18.96 -13.02
CA GLN A 15 -15.32 19.55 -12.82
C GLN A 15 -14.66 19.04 -11.54
N VAL A 16 -15.39 19.04 -10.42
CA VAL A 16 -14.86 18.55 -9.13
C VAL A 16 -14.54 17.06 -9.20
N ARG A 17 -15.41 16.26 -9.83
CA ARG A 17 -15.14 14.81 -10.04
C ARG A 17 -13.86 14.58 -10.83
N GLN A 18 -13.67 15.30 -11.94
CA GLN A 18 -12.47 15.15 -12.75
C GLN A 18 -11.21 15.49 -11.94
N ALA A 19 -11.23 16.57 -11.17
CA ALA A 19 -10.12 16.96 -10.30
C ALA A 19 -9.78 15.89 -9.26
N LEU A 20 -10.81 15.25 -8.66
CA LEU A 20 -10.61 14.12 -7.73
C LEU A 20 -9.94 12.93 -8.42
N TYR A 21 -10.35 12.60 -9.65
CA TYR A 21 -9.79 11.48 -10.42
C TYR A 21 -8.33 11.74 -10.84
N ASP A 22 -8.04 12.93 -11.34
CA ASP A 22 -6.69 13.33 -11.76
C ASP A 22 -5.71 13.37 -10.56
N ALA A 23 -6.24 13.68 -9.37
CA ALA A 23 -5.50 13.60 -8.12
C ALA A 23 -5.29 12.15 -7.63
N GLY A 24 -6.00 11.18 -8.22
CA GLY A 24 -5.83 9.74 -8.01
C GLY A 24 -6.82 9.11 -7.03
N ALA A 25 -7.97 9.75 -6.81
CA ALA A 25 -9.10 9.17 -6.10
C ALA A 25 -9.96 8.30 -7.04
N GLY A 26 -10.69 7.33 -6.50
CA GLY A 26 -11.60 6.50 -7.29
C GLY A 26 -10.90 5.45 -8.15
N SER A 27 -9.63 5.15 -7.88
CA SER A 27 -8.93 3.99 -8.45
C SER A 27 -9.15 2.75 -7.57
N ILE A 28 -9.92 1.78 -8.05
CA ILE A 28 -10.29 0.57 -7.30
C ILE A 28 -10.03 -0.65 -8.19
N GLY A 29 -9.00 -1.44 -7.86
CA GLY A 29 -8.60 -2.57 -8.69
C GLY A 29 -8.20 -2.12 -10.10
N ASN A 30 -8.86 -2.69 -11.12
CA ASN A 30 -8.63 -2.35 -12.53
C ASN A 30 -9.58 -1.26 -13.06
N TYR A 31 -10.30 -0.56 -12.17
CA TYR A 31 -11.22 0.50 -12.54
C TYR A 31 -10.69 1.85 -12.03
N ASP A 32 -10.89 2.89 -12.83
CA ASP A 32 -10.61 4.28 -12.50
C ASP A 32 -11.91 5.11 -12.51
N CYS A 33 -11.79 6.39 -12.15
CA CYS A 33 -12.90 7.35 -12.12
C CYS A 33 -14.15 6.88 -11.34
N CYS A 34 -13.98 6.01 -10.34
CA CYS A 34 -15.09 5.48 -9.56
C CYS A 34 -15.56 6.50 -8.52
N SER A 35 -16.80 6.95 -8.63
CA SER A 35 -17.49 7.72 -7.60
C SER A 35 -18.98 7.41 -7.60
N TYR A 36 -19.64 7.69 -6.48
CA TYR A 36 -21.10 7.68 -6.39
C TYR A 36 -21.62 9.11 -6.26
N VAL A 37 -22.75 9.42 -6.91
CA VAL A 37 -23.36 10.75 -6.87
C VAL A 37 -24.82 10.61 -6.48
N MET A 38 -25.25 11.42 -5.51
CA MET A 38 -26.65 11.55 -5.11
C MET A 38 -27.04 13.02 -5.12
N ARG A 39 -28.15 13.34 -5.79
CA ARG A 39 -28.75 14.69 -5.78
C ARG A 39 -29.46 14.93 -4.44
N GLY A 40 -29.27 16.11 -3.89
CA GLY A 40 -29.97 16.60 -2.70
C GLY A 40 -30.12 18.13 -2.74
N GLU A 41 -30.44 18.69 -1.58
CA GLU A 41 -30.53 20.13 -1.36
C GLU A 41 -29.64 20.49 -0.17
N GLY A 42 -28.71 21.42 -0.38
CA GLY A 42 -27.93 22.05 0.67
C GLY A 42 -28.60 23.35 1.09
N SER A 43 -28.43 23.73 2.36
CA SER A 43 -28.80 25.07 2.82
C SER A 43 -27.72 25.68 3.70
N PHE A 44 -27.53 26.98 3.55
CA PHE A 44 -26.56 27.75 4.32
C PHE A 44 -27.02 29.21 4.42
N ARG A 45 -26.46 29.95 5.38
CA ARG A 45 -26.67 31.39 5.52
C ARG A 45 -25.30 32.07 5.51
N PRO A 46 -24.92 32.76 4.41
CA PRO A 46 -23.64 33.47 4.36
C PRO A 46 -23.57 34.54 5.45
N GLY A 47 -22.40 34.65 6.09
CA GLY A 47 -22.10 35.77 7.00
C GLY A 47 -21.89 37.07 6.22
N GLU A 48 -21.78 38.19 6.93
CA GLU A 48 -21.60 39.51 6.29
C GLU A 48 -20.26 39.66 5.54
N GLU A 49 -19.23 38.93 5.97
CA GLU A 49 -17.88 38.94 5.36
C GLU A 49 -17.68 37.84 4.30
N ALA A 50 -18.70 37.00 4.06
CA ALA A 50 -18.61 35.92 3.09
C ALA A 50 -18.76 36.45 1.65
N HIS A 51 -18.03 35.86 0.70
CA HIS A 51 -18.19 36.13 -0.73
C HIS A 51 -18.72 34.87 -1.43
N PRO A 52 -19.96 34.46 -1.10
CA PRO A 52 -20.44 33.16 -1.50
C PRO A 52 -20.62 33.11 -3.03
N TYR A 53 -20.34 31.95 -3.60
CA TYR A 53 -20.62 31.67 -5.00
C TYR A 53 -22.12 31.87 -5.35
N CYS A 54 -23.02 31.55 -4.41
CA CYS A 54 -24.46 31.79 -4.51
C CYS A 54 -25.08 32.11 -3.13
N GLY A 55 -26.24 32.77 -3.15
CA GLY A 55 -26.94 33.22 -1.93
C GLY A 55 -26.59 34.66 -1.52
N GLU A 56 -27.41 35.23 -0.64
CA GLU A 56 -27.27 36.61 -0.14
C GLU A 56 -26.88 36.61 1.35
N ALA A 57 -26.02 37.57 1.74
CA ALA A 57 -25.58 37.72 3.12
C ALA A 57 -26.77 37.88 4.08
N GLY A 58 -26.73 37.14 5.19
CA GLY A 58 -27.78 37.16 6.22
C GLY A 58 -29.08 36.42 5.87
N GLN A 59 -29.23 35.89 4.65
CA GLN A 59 -30.40 35.13 4.22
C GLN A 59 -30.08 33.63 4.09
N ILE A 60 -31.05 32.77 4.43
CA ILE A 60 -30.91 31.33 4.18
C ILE A 60 -31.08 31.10 2.68
N HIS A 61 -30.04 30.55 2.06
CA HIS A 61 -30.03 30.10 0.68
C HIS A 61 -30.21 28.59 0.61
N HIS A 62 -30.94 28.11 -0.40
CA HIS A 62 -31.10 26.70 -0.71
C HIS A 62 -30.54 26.46 -2.12
N GLU A 63 -29.65 25.48 -2.25
CA GLU A 63 -29.01 25.16 -3.53
C GLU A 63 -29.18 23.67 -3.82
N PRO A 64 -29.59 23.29 -5.05
CA PRO A 64 -29.47 21.92 -5.50
C PRO A 64 -27.99 21.50 -5.51
N GLU A 65 -27.66 20.43 -4.79
CA GLU A 65 -26.28 19.95 -4.66
C GLU A 65 -26.18 18.46 -4.96
N ASP A 66 -25.04 18.06 -5.49
CA ASP A 66 -24.65 16.68 -5.66
C ASP A 66 -23.70 16.28 -4.53
N ARG A 67 -24.11 15.28 -3.74
CA ARG A 67 -23.23 14.56 -2.81
C ARG A 67 -22.38 13.58 -3.61
N VAL A 68 -21.09 13.90 -3.73
CA VAL A 68 -20.10 13.09 -4.46
C VAL A 68 -19.27 12.28 -3.46
N GLU A 69 -19.25 10.96 -3.61
CA GLU A 69 -18.48 10.05 -2.76
C GLU A 69 -17.38 9.34 -3.55
N VAL A 70 -16.15 9.35 -3.04
CA VAL A 70 -14.99 8.69 -3.66
C VAL A 70 -14.13 7.97 -2.63
N ILE A 71 -13.57 6.81 -2.99
CA ILE A 71 -12.65 6.05 -2.13
C ILE A 71 -11.21 6.25 -2.62
N LEU A 72 -10.27 6.33 -1.69
CA LEU A 72 -8.85 6.45 -1.99
C LEU A 72 -7.94 5.87 -0.89
N PRO A 73 -6.68 5.54 -1.23
CA PRO A 73 -5.64 5.29 -0.25
C PRO A 73 -5.34 6.55 0.58
N ARG A 74 -5.14 6.37 1.89
CA ARG A 74 -4.93 7.48 2.84
C ARG A 74 -3.72 8.35 2.47
N TYR A 75 -2.64 7.78 1.93
CA TYR A 75 -1.46 8.55 1.53
C TYR A 75 -1.73 9.54 0.37
N LYS A 76 -2.82 9.37 -0.39
CA LYS A 76 -3.22 10.31 -1.45
C LYS A 76 -4.13 11.44 -0.95
N LEU A 77 -4.62 11.35 0.29
CA LEU A 77 -5.65 12.25 0.84
C LEU A 77 -5.27 13.73 0.71
N GLY A 78 -4.05 14.13 1.10
CA GLY A 78 -3.62 15.52 1.01
C GLY A 78 -3.68 16.08 -0.41
N LYS A 79 -3.17 15.32 -1.40
CA LYS A 79 -3.20 15.72 -2.81
C LYS A 79 -4.64 15.84 -3.33
N VAL A 80 -5.50 14.90 -2.96
CA VAL A 80 -6.90 14.86 -3.40
C VAL A 80 -7.72 16.00 -2.80
N LEU A 81 -7.55 16.30 -1.52
CA LEU A 81 -8.23 17.43 -0.87
C LEU A 81 -7.79 18.76 -1.49
N GLN A 82 -6.49 18.93 -1.75
CA GLN A 82 -6.00 20.14 -2.40
C GLN A 82 -6.63 20.34 -3.79
N ALA A 83 -6.68 19.28 -4.61
CA ALA A 83 -7.30 19.34 -5.93
C ALA A 83 -8.81 19.62 -5.86
N MET A 84 -9.50 19.01 -4.90
CA MET A 84 -10.92 19.25 -4.66
C MET A 84 -11.18 20.71 -4.28
N LEU A 85 -10.45 21.26 -3.31
CA LEU A 85 -10.61 22.64 -2.85
C LEU A 85 -10.35 23.65 -3.98
N VAL A 86 -9.33 23.43 -4.81
CA VAL A 86 -9.02 24.30 -5.96
C VAL A 86 -10.10 24.24 -7.04
N ALA A 87 -10.71 23.08 -7.24
CA ALA A 87 -11.74 22.89 -8.27
C ALA A 87 -13.14 23.27 -7.80
N HIS A 88 -13.35 23.43 -6.50
CA HIS A 88 -14.66 23.69 -5.92
C HIS A 88 -15.08 25.16 -6.12
N PRO A 89 -16.34 25.45 -6.47
CA PRO A 89 -16.80 26.82 -6.66
C PRO A 89 -16.94 27.62 -5.36
N TYR A 90 -17.22 26.95 -4.25
CA TYR A 90 -17.33 27.59 -2.93
C TYR A 90 -15.95 27.89 -2.34
N GLU A 91 -15.85 29.03 -1.65
CA GLU A 91 -14.67 29.44 -0.88
C GLU A 91 -14.36 28.45 0.25
N GLU A 92 -15.40 27.98 0.94
CA GLU A 92 -15.32 27.00 2.02
C GLU A 92 -16.23 25.79 1.73
N PRO A 93 -15.75 24.81 0.96
CA PRO A 93 -16.52 23.61 0.65
C PRO A 93 -16.73 22.73 1.88
N ALA A 94 -17.95 22.21 2.06
CA ALA A 94 -18.23 21.18 3.05
C ALA A 94 -17.80 19.79 2.51
N TYR A 95 -17.05 19.03 3.30
CA TYR A 95 -16.67 17.66 2.96
C TYR A 95 -16.40 16.81 4.21
N ASP A 96 -16.61 15.50 4.07
CA ASP A 96 -16.38 14.51 5.11
C ASP A 96 -15.22 13.60 4.73
N ILE A 97 -14.43 13.19 5.73
CA ILE A 97 -13.41 12.15 5.59
C ILE A 97 -13.79 10.99 6.50
N ILE A 98 -14.28 9.91 5.88
CA ILE A 98 -14.77 8.74 6.59
C ILE A 98 -13.68 7.66 6.54
N PRO A 99 -13.11 7.25 7.69
CA PRO A 99 -12.19 6.11 7.72
C PRO A 99 -12.94 4.84 7.34
N LEU A 100 -12.29 3.98 6.54
CA LEU A 100 -12.86 2.72 6.09
C LEU A 100 -11.99 1.55 6.55
N ASP A 101 -12.64 0.53 7.09
CA ASP A 101 -12.04 -0.78 7.40
C ASP A 101 -11.71 -1.59 6.14
N ASN A 102 -12.16 -1.14 4.96
CA ASN A 102 -11.79 -1.74 3.69
C ASN A 102 -10.26 -1.79 3.51
N GLU A 103 -9.76 -2.98 3.21
CA GLU A 103 -8.36 -3.23 2.91
C GLU A 103 -7.96 -2.67 1.55
N TRP A 104 -6.76 -2.11 1.48
CA TRP A 104 -6.14 -1.75 0.21
C TRP A 104 -5.22 -2.87 -0.26
N ARG A 105 -5.74 -3.75 -1.12
CA ARG A 105 -5.04 -4.99 -1.56
C ARG A 105 -3.75 -4.77 -2.36
N ALA A 106 -3.40 -3.55 -2.71
CA ALA A 106 -2.17 -3.24 -3.43
C ALA A 106 -0.95 -3.05 -2.49
N ALA A 107 -1.14 -3.12 -1.17
CA ALA A 107 -0.06 -3.07 -0.21
C ALA A 107 -0.29 -4.06 0.95
N GLY A 108 0.80 -4.52 1.55
CA GLY A 108 0.78 -5.44 2.67
C GLY A 108 2.22 -5.83 3.06
N SER A 109 2.33 -6.70 4.06
CA SER A 109 3.62 -7.27 4.47
C SER A 109 3.88 -8.56 3.69
N GLY A 110 5.09 -8.67 3.13
CA GLY A 110 5.51 -9.81 2.33
C GLY A 110 4.87 -9.90 0.95
N VAL A 111 5.34 -10.86 0.17
CA VAL A 111 4.88 -11.17 -1.18
C VAL A 111 4.76 -12.68 -1.37
N ILE A 112 3.88 -13.11 -2.26
CA ILE A 112 3.78 -14.52 -2.67
C ILE A 112 3.71 -14.61 -4.18
N GLY A 113 4.44 -15.55 -4.75
CA GLY A 113 4.54 -15.75 -6.19
C GLY A 113 4.74 -17.21 -6.55
N ASN A 114 4.73 -17.47 -7.85
CA ASN A 114 5.07 -18.78 -8.39
C ASN A 114 6.35 -18.66 -9.20
N LEU A 115 7.27 -19.60 -9.02
CA LEU A 115 8.41 -19.79 -9.91
C LEU A 115 7.91 -20.13 -11.33
N PRO A 116 8.64 -19.72 -12.38
CA PRO A 116 8.29 -20.06 -13.76
C PRO A 116 8.21 -21.58 -13.99
N GLN A 117 9.16 -22.31 -13.40
CA GLN A 117 9.22 -23.76 -13.41
C GLN A 117 9.36 -24.27 -11.98
N GLU A 118 8.80 -25.45 -11.74
CA GLU A 118 8.96 -26.16 -10.48
C GLU A 118 10.38 -26.73 -10.39
N CYS A 119 11.00 -26.65 -9.22
CA CYS A 119 12.37 -27.09 -8.99
C CYS A 119 12.51 -27.83 -7.66
N ASP A 120 13.62 -28.52 -7.47
CA ASP A 120 13.95 -29.16 -6.20
C ASP A 120 14.09 -28.12 -5.08
N ALA A 121 13.56 -28.46 -3.90
CA ALA A 121 13.50 -27.56 -2.76
C ALA A 121 14.90 -27.16 -2.25
N VAL A 122 15.84 -28.10 -2.20
CA VAL A 122 17.19 -27.89 -1.67
C VAL A 122 18.04 -27.16 -2.69
N ASP A 123 17.91 -27.49 -3.98
CA ASP A 123 18.59 -26.75 -5.05
C ASP A 123 18.15 -25.28 -5.08
N PHE A 124 16.86 -25.02 -4.86
CA PHE A 124 16.38 -23.64 -4.73
C PHE A 124 16.98 -22.92 -3.53
N LEU A 125 17.09 -23.56 -2.35
CA LEU A 125 17.75 -22.94 -1.20
C LEU A 125 19.23 -22.64 -1.48
N ALA A 126 19.93 -23.50 -2.21
CA ALA A 126 21.31 -23.24 -2.62
C ALA A 126 21.40 -22.00 -3.52
N GLN A 127 20.48 -21.85 -4.49
CA GLN A 127 20.39 -20.64 -5.33
C GLN A 127 20.05 -19.40 -4.51
N LEU A 128 19.07 -19.50 -3.60
CA LEU A 128 18.65 -18.42 -2.72
C LEU A 128 19.83 -17.93 -1.86
N LYS A 129 20.63 -18.86 -1.32
CA LYS A 129 21.84 -18.55 -0.56
C LYS A 129 22.83 -17.70 -1.37
N GLN A 130 23.02 -18.03 -2.65
CA GLN A 130 23.91 -17.26 -3.54
C GLN A 130 23.33 -15.89 -3.89
N ILE A 131 22.06 -15.84 -4.30
CA ILE A 131 21.38 -14.60 -4.70
C ILE A 131 21.37 -13.60 -3.55
N MET A 132 21.00 -14.07 -2.36
CA MET A 132 20.90 -13.24 -1.16
C MET A 132 22.25 -13.10 -0.45
N GLY A 133 23.32 -13.72 -0.94
CA GLY A 133 24.65 -13.71 -0.33
C GLY A 133 24.62 -14.04 1.16
N CYS A 134 24.00 -15.15 1.53
CA CYS A 134 23.88 -15.64 2.91
C CYS A 134 25.01 -16.62 3.22
N ASP A 135 25.61 -16.52 4.41
CA ASP A 135 26.62 -17.49 4.87
C ASP A 135 26.02 -18.85 5.21
N ASN A 136 24.81 -18.85 5.78
CA ASN A 136 24.01 -20.04 6.01
C ASN A 136 22.51 -19.75 5.86
N ILE A 137 21.72 -20.83 5.75
CA ILE A 137 20.26 -20.78 5.76
C ILE A 137 19.80 -21.84 6.75
N ARG A 138 18.94 -21.48 7.70
CA ARG A 138 18.28 -22.42 8.59
C ARG A 138 16.92 -22.74 8.00
N TYR A 139 16.58 -24.02 7.85
CA TYR A 139 15.35 -24.42 7.19
C TYR A 139 14.74 -25.69 7.81
N THR A 140 13.42 -25.88 7.64
CA THR A 140 12.75 -27.15 7.96
C THR A 140 12.91 -28.16 6.83
N ALA A 141 12.88 -29.44 7.16
CA ALA A 141 12.89 -30.50 6.15
C ALA A 141 11.77 -30.28 5.11
N PRO A 142 12.05 -30.46 3.80
CA PRO A 142 11.04 -30.28 2.77
C PRO A 142 9.80 -31.16 3.02
N CYS A 143 8.61 -30.57 3.04
CA CYS A 143 7.34 -31.30 3.12
C CYS A 143 6.93 -31.91 1.76
N ARG A 144 7.68 -31.60 0.70
CA ARG A 144 7.51 -32.06 -0.68
C ARG A 144 8.85 -32.01 -1.41
N PRO A 145 9.06 -32.86 -2.44
CA PRO A 145 10.33 -32.89 -3.17
C PRO A 145 10.58 -31.61 -3.98
N THR A 146 9.52 -31.01 -4.51
CA THR A 146 9.62 -29.86 -5.41
C THR A 146 8.81 -28.67 -4.93
N ILE A 147 9.28 -27.46 -5.26
CA ILE A 147 8.64 -26.20 -4.89
C ILE A 147 8.37 -25.32 -6.11
N LYS A 148 7.34 -24.49 -6.00
CA LYS A 148 6.92 -23.55 -7.04
C LYS A 148 6.33 -22.30 -6.43
N ARG A 149 5.41 -22.44 -5.47
CA ARG A 149 4.77 -21.32 -4.81
C ARG A 149 5.58 -20.86 -3.61
N ILE A 150 6.10 -19.64 -3.63
CA ILE A 150 7.02 -19.13 -2.61
C ILE A 150 6.45 -17.86 -2.01
N ALA A 151 6.35 -17.84 -0.69
CA ALA A 151 6.07 -16.64 0.09
C ALA A 151 7.39 -16.07 0.66
N LEU A 152 7.51 -14.76 0.70
CA LEU A 152 8.71 -14.05 1.13
C LEU A 152 8.31 -12.85 2.00
N CYS A 153 8.96 -12.68 3.15
CA CYS A 153 8.89 -11.45 3.93
C CYS A 153 10.27 -11.12 4.48
N GLY A 154 10.82 -9.95 4.15
CA GLY A 154 12.07 -9.48 4.75
C GLY A 154 11.95 -9.26 6.26
N GLY A 155 13.09 -9.22 6.94
CA GLY A 155 13.20 -8.92 8.36
C GLY A 155 12.56 -9.98 9.26
N ALA A 156 11.93 -9.54 10.35
CA ALA A 156 11.25 -10.40 11.31
C ALA A 156 9.85 -10.84 10.84
N GLY A 157 9.79 -11.54 9.72
CA GLY A 157 8.55 -11.93 9.04
C GLY A 157 7.81 -13.16 9.60
N GLY A 158 8.29 -13.79 10.69
CA GLY A 158 7.70 -15.01 11.25
C GLY A 158 6.17 -14.95 11.48
N PHE A 159 5.64 -13.76 11.80
CA PHE A 159 4.19 -13.53 11.99
C PHE A 159 3.33 -13.80 10.74
N LEU A 160 3.94 -13.91 9.55
CA LEU A 160 3.25 -14.22 8.30
C LEU A 160 3.26 -15.70 7.92
N ALA A 161 3.92 -16.57 8.69
CA ALA A 161 4.01 -17.99 8.34
C ALA A 161 2.63 -18.66 8.23
N ASP A 162 1.69 -18.29 9.09
CA ASP A 162 0.29 -18.68 9.02
C ASP A 162 -0.42 -18.20 7.75
N ALA A 163 -0.17 -16.97 7.32
CA ALA A 163 -0.71 -16.43 6.08
C ALA A 163 -0.11 -17.15 4.87
N ALA A 164 1.20 -17.40 4.88
CA ALA A 164 1.90 -18.16 3.85
C ALA A 164 1.33 -19.58 3.71
N TYR A 165 1.10 -20.26 4.84
CA TYR A 165 0.48 -21.59 4.88
C TYR A 165 -0.94 -21.57 4.28
N ARG A 166 -1.79 -20.63 4.72
CA ARG A 166 -3.16 -20.46 4.17
C ARG A 166 -3.17 -20.14 2.68
N CYS A 167 -2.13 -19.48 2.17
CA CYS A 167 -1.97 -19.20 0.75
C CYS A 167 -1.34 -20.36 -0.05
N ASN A 168 -1.23 -21.55 0.55
CA ASN A 168 -0.64 -22.76 -0.05
C ASN A 168 0.81 -22.55 -0.53
N ALA A 169 1.60 -21.72 0.18
CA ALA A 169 3.03 -21.64 -0.10
C ALA A 169 3.69 -23.01 0.08
N HIS A 170 4.61 -23.34 -0.83
CA HIS A 170 5.46 -24.53 -0.72
C HIS A 170 6.67 -24.21 0.17
N LEU A 171 7.17 -22.99 0.08
CA LEU A 171 8.27 -22.43 0.87
C LEU A 171 7.91 -21.03 1.36
N PHE A 172 8.16 -20.76 2.63
CA PHE A 172 8.14 -19.42 3.21
C PHE A 172 9.56 -18.99 3.59
N VAL A 173 10.00 -17.84 3.06
CA VAL A 173 11.32 -17.28 3.29
C VAL A 173 11.19 -16.02 4.15
N THR A 174 12.00 -15.94 5.21
CA THR A 174 12.06 -14.75 6.08
C THR A 174 13.47 -14.49 6.60
N GLY A 175 13.71 -13.29 7.14
CA GLY A 175 14.96 -12.99 7.84
C GLY A 175 15.02 -13.61 9.24
N GLU A 176 13.90 -13.57 9.97
CA GLU A 176 13.74 -14.19 11.30
C GLU A 176 12.37 -14.86 11.43
N MET A 177 12.36 -16.12 11.88
CA MET A 177 11.15 -16.89 12.17
C MET A 177 10.61 -16.66 13.58
N GLY A 178 11.35 -15.99 14.47
CA GLY A 178 10.93 -15.79 15.87
C GLY A 178 11.25 -16.97 16.80
N GLY A 179 12.16 -17.87 16.41
CA GLY A 179 12.71 -18.93 17.27
C GLY A 179 12.26 -20.36 16.93
N PHE A 180 12.77 -21.33 17.70
CA PHE A 180 12.62 -22.77 17.43
C PHE A 180 11.16 -23.26 17.35
N HIS A 181 10.28 -22.73 18.21
CA HIS A 181 8.87 -23.16 18.25
C HIS A 181 8.15 -22.91 16.93
N HIS A 182 8.45 -21.80 16.25
CA HIS A 182 7.89 -21.55 14.92
C HIS A 182 8.38 -22.58 13.89
N PHE A 183 9.67 -22.94 13.89
CA PHE A 183 10.17 -24.03 13.01
C PHE A 183 9.44 -25.35 13.26
N HIS A 184 9.25 -25.69 14.55
CA HIS A 184 8.57 -26.92 14.94
C HIS A 184 7.09 -26.93 14.54
N GLU A 185 6.40 -25.79 14.68
CA GLU A 185 4.97 -25.66 14.37
C GLU A 185 4.64 -25.96 12.89
N TYR A 186 5.50 -25.50 11.98
CA TYR A 186 5.33 -25.64 10.53
C TYR A 186 6.02 -26.87 9.93
N ALA A 187 6.85 -27.58 10.71
CA ALA A 187 7.52 -28.79 10.26
C ALA A 187 6.53 -29.80 9.64
N GLY A 188 6.84 -30.28 8.44
CA GLY A 188 5.97 -31.20 7.68
C GLY A 188 4.73 -30.57 7.03
N LYS A 189 4.39 -29.31 7.34
CA LYS A 189 3.24 -28.59 6.78
C LYS A 189 3.66 -27.55 5.73
N LEU A 190 4.66 -26.75 6.08
CA LEU A 190 5.21 -25.67 5.26
C LEU A 190 6.73 -25.70 5.42
N MET A 191 7.45 -25.71 4.30
CA MET A 191 8.88 -25.49 4.36
C MET A 191 9.13 -24.04 4.74
N VAL A 192 9.92 -23.79 5.79
CA VAL A 192 10.32 -22.44 6.21
C VAL A 192 11.83 -22.32 6.08
N ALA A 193 12.29 -21.17 5.60
CA ALA A 193 13.71 -20.85 5.48
C ALA A 193 13.99 -19.47 6.08
N GLU A 194 14.92 -19.45 7.01
CA GLU A 194 15.44 -18.26 7.66
C GLU A 194 16.80 -17.93 7.05
N ILE A 195 16.90 -16.77 6.40
CA ILE A 195 18.07 -16.34 5.62
C ILE A 195 18.90 -15.25 6.31
N GLY A 196 18.44 -14.77 7.47
CA GLY A 196 19.03 -13.64 8.20
C GLY A 196 18.33 -12.31 7.91
N HIS A 197 18.13 -11.50 8.97
CA HIS A 197 17.44 -10.21 8.86
C HIS A 197 18.15 -9.27 7.89
N TYR A 198 19.46 -9.11 8.08
CA TYR A 198 20.28 -8.22 7.26
C TYR A 198 20.27 -8.65 5.79
N GLU A 199 20.51 -9.93 5.53
CA GLU A 199 20.57 -10.52 4.20
C GLU A 199 19.25 -10.33 3.46
N SER A 200 18.13 -10.48 4.16
CA SER A 200 16.80 -10.29 3.59
C SER A 200 16.47 -8.84 3.21
N GLU A 201 17.14 -7.85 3.81
CA GLU A 201 16.82 -6.42 3.65
C GLU A 201 17.94 -5.58 3.03
N LYS A 202 19.16 -6.11 2.86
CA LYS A 202 20.32 -5.34 2.40
C LYS A 202 20.14 -4.70 1.01
N HIS A 203 19.25 -5.26 0.19
CA HIS A 203 18.90 -4.73 -1.14
C HIS A 203 17.89 -3.58 -1.09
N THR A 204 17.23 -3.34 0.03
CA THR A 204 16.25 -2.26 0.21
C THR A 204 16.86 -0.88 -0.08
N LYS A 205 18.14 -0.67 0.27
CA LYS A 205 18.86 0.57 -0.04
C LYS A 205 18.95 0.85 -1.54
N GLU A 206 19.14 -0.18 -2.36
CA GLU A 206 19.25 -0.08 -3.83
C GLU A 206 17.89 0.26 -4.43
N ILE A 207 16.82 -0.35 -3.91
CA ILE A 207 15.43 -0.04 -4.31
C ILE A 207 15.12 1.44 -4.03
N PHE A 208 15.41 1.92 -2.82
CA PHE A 208 15.19 3.34 -2.48
C PHE A 208 16.06 4.27 -3.32
N TYR A 209 17.32 3.91 -3.56
CA TYR A 209 18.20 4.67 -4.45
C TYR A 209 17.58 4.85 -5.83
N ASP A 210 17.08 3.77 -6.43
CA ASP A 210 16.45 3.83 -7.74
C ASP A 210 15.16 4.65 -7.76
N VAL A 211 14.32 4.51 -6.73
CA VAL A 211 13.07 5.28 -6.61
C VAL A 211 13.36 6.78 -6.44
N ILE A 212 14.29 7.14 -5.55
CA ILE A 212 14.65 8.53 -5.27
C ILE A 212 15.33 9.14 -6.49
N ARG A 213 16.26 8.43 -7.15
CA ARG A 213 16.95 8.88 -8.36
C ARG A 213 16.00 9.22 -9.50
N LYS A 214 14.97 8.38 -9.69
CA LYS A 214 13.94 8.62 -10.73
C LYS A 214 13.03 9.80 -10.40
N LYS A 215 12.77 10.07 -9.12
CA LYS A 215 11.90 11.17 -8.67
C LYS A 215 12.61 12.52 -8.55
N PHE A 216 13.90 12.50 -8.19
CA PHE A 216 14.70 13.70 -7.92
C PHE A 216 15.99 13.66 -8.75
N SER A 217 15.87 14.00 -10.03
CA SER A 217 16.97 13.95 -10.99
C SER A 217 18.03 15.04 -10.80
N THR A 218 17.74 16.06 -9.99
CA THR A 218 18.59 17.24 -9.80
C THR A 218 19.64 17.11 -8.69
N PHE A 219 19.54 16.07 -7.84
CA PHE A 219 20.44 15.90 -6.69
C PHE A 219 21.31 14.65 -6.81
N ALA A 220 22.57 14.76 -6.38
CA ALA A 220 23.45 13.61 -6.24
C ALA A 220 23.00 12.76 -5.04
N ILE A 221 22.63 11.51 -5.31
CA ILE A 221 22.23 10.56 -4.27
C ILE A 221 23.44 9.69 -3.92
N HIS A 222 23.65 9.47 -2.63
CA HIS A 222 24.72 8.61 -2.11
C HIS A 222 24.15 7.39 -1.40
N LEU A 223 24.69 6.21 -1.71
CA LEU A 223 24.43 4.98 -0.98
C LEU A 223 25.49 4.79 0.12
N SER A 224 25.04 4.41 1.32
CA SER A 224 25.98 3.96 2.36
C SER A 224 26.72 2.71 1.88
N LYS A 225 28.05 2.77 1.98
CA LYS A 225 28.96 1.65 1.69
C LYS A 225 29.32 0.85 2.95
N VAL A 226 28.88 1.31 4.12
CA VAL A 226 29.17 0.66 5.40
C VAL A 226 28.25 -0.55 5.56
N GLU A 227 28.84 -1.72 5.77
CA GLU A 227 28.11 -2.91 6.19
C GLU A 227 27.85 -2.84 7.69
N THR A 228 26.58 -2.94 8.07
CA THR A 228 26.14 -2.78 9.46
C THR A 228 25.59 -4.08 10.04
N ASN A 229 25.89 -5.25 9.45
CA ASN A 229 25.43 -6.53 9.97
C ASN A 229 26.18 -6.89 11.27
N PRO A 230 25.51 -6.91 12.44
CA PRO A 230 26.15 -7.25 13.69
C PRO A 230 26.29 -8.77 13.89
N ILE A 231 25.58 -9.58 13.10
CA ILE A 231 25.59 -11.03 13.19
C ILE A 231 26.78 -11.56 12.37
N LYS A 232 27.54 -12.47 12.98
CA LYS A 232 28.66 -13.16 12.34
C LYS A 232 28.48 -14.66 12.53
N TYR A 233 28.85 -15.42 11.50
CA TYR A 233 28.69 -16.86 11.45
C TYR A 233 30.06 -17.54 11.54
N LEU A 234 30.09 -18.74 12.16
CA LEU A 234 31.26 -19.62 12.24
C LEU A 234 31.01 -20.88 11.40
#